data_AF-H6RC36-F1
#
_entry.id   AF-H6RC36-F1
#
_cell.length_a   1.000
_cell.length_b   1.000
_cell.length_c   1.000
_cell.angle_alpha   90.00
_cell.angle_beta   90.00
_cell.angle_gamma   90.00
#
_symmetry.space_group_name_H-M   'P 1'
#
loop_
_entity.id
_entity.type
_entity.pdbx_description
1 polymer ?
#
loop_
_entity_poly.entity_id
_entity_poly.type
_entity_poly.pdbx_seq_one_letter_code
_entity_poly.pdbx_strand_id
1 'polypeptide(L)'
;MRSTVRKAPVQSLRIGRFLARVQACRGRVALRWLCCAAWGVHLTTCWWVHRILCSTRIVGIGVCMGRSGEVKGSVKRELWRAANGMCYRCRRELDVGVAGAVPTAETAHIHALSDAGPRADPGMSTEERNSVENLLLLCPSCHDIVDKTEVGAEELRTLKAVHEHWCAVLRKAGRSWNARYSSVDYLNLPRISMQTDGLGLHTIANEVGLDPTRPFNGQRSAVGMFVHRIQPIFENWNEQAVQLDVENVDVLTQGLTVAFDGPMWVVNPPGRPPRPITGSWAQDPYLTFTLGDRRVKIRFDPEWLTTATATTDLNAAQREPIVYTGLGVIVGISETEIKVSARLFGQPKSPIQAMFEYARLGSRRELDLADFADELSGSRAEDVAARQQPISMTLHRVVLHFDEVQVVPMQIEKEVFRRLLRVVPEYRRELTATAAFSPSTWEMNRAGLSPAEIALKVFDGAGLREGLSVPGFANMIRQYNVAAIVVAGLTASQLQDLNDLLRLDIDYYLGALEYSQDKSIHRRLYEYPTKYKIVERDLRILYSAADVAFSNDELPDDLIDDWTHTGLFSTVEWEEDPERSRRDEAEARRILEMFTPYGEDPAPPPTDELMDEPGDPPTLW
;
A
#
# COMPACT_ATOMS: atom_id res chain seq x y z
N MET A 1 23.16 37.52 59.35
CA MET A 1 24.49 36.85 59.43
C MET A 1 24.67 36.07 58.14
N ARG A 2 25.30 36.62 57.08
CA ARG A 2 26.74 36.74 56.81
C ARG A 2 27.54 35.42 56.89
N SER A 3 28.08 35.06 55.71
CA SER A 3 29.36 34.37 55.48
C SER A 3 29.38 32.85 55.77
N THR A 4 30.12 31.98 55.09
CA THR A 4 31.09 32.08 53.99
C THR A 4 31.40 30.64 53.55
N VAL A 5 31.52 30.36 52.25
CA VAL A 5 32.35 29.25 51.76
C VAL A 5 33.22 29.76 50.60
N ARG A 6 34.49 29.37 50.66
CA ARG A 6 35.69 29.98 50.08
C ARG A 6 35.88 29.68 48.57
N LYS A 7 36.43 30.66 47.84
CA LYS A 7 37.30 30.51 46.64
C LYS A 7 38.70 30.05 47.12
N ALA A 8 39.60 29.37 46.40
CA ALA A 8 40.09 29.37 45.01
C ALA A 8 40.99 28.10 44.81
N PRO A 9 41.82 27.89 43.75
CA PRO A 9 42.06 28.64 42.51
C PRO A 9 42.15 27.80 41.21
N VAL A 10 42.32 28.52 40.11
CA VAL A 10 42.54 28.12 38.72
C VAL A 10 44.04 27.94 38.41
N GLN A 11 44.41 26.87 37.69
CA GLN A 11 45.60 26.73 36.81
C GLN A 11 45.19 25.75 35.66
N SER A 12 44.86 26.22 34.46
CA SER A 12 45.71 26.51 33.28
C SER A 12 46.36 25.29 32.59
N LEU A 13 46.11 25.21 31.27
CA LEU A 13 46.82 24.50 30.18
C LEU A 13 46.46 23.04 29.85
N ARG A 14 45.69 22.86 28.76
CA ARG A 14 46.21 22.43 27.43
C ARG A 14 45.09 22.41 26.37
N ILE A 15 44.66 23.60 25.93
CA ILE A 15 43.99 23.79 24.64
C ILE A 15 45.11 24.00 23.62
N GLY A 16 45.56 22.91 22.99
CA GLY A 16 46.69 22.95 22.05
C GLY A 16 46.65 21.89 20.96
N ARG A 17 45.57 21.12 20.82
CA ARG A 17 45.45 20.09 19.77
C ARG A 17 44.11 20.03 19.03
N PHE A 18 43.18 20.95 19.32
CA PHE A 18 41.87 20.96 18.66
C PHE A 18 41.78 21.91 17.45
N LEU A 19 42.68 22.90 17.35
CA LEU A 19 42.66 23.90 16.27
C LEU A 19 43.56 23.57 15.06
N ALA A 20 44.36 22.51 15.11
CA ALA A 20 45.22 22.10 13.99
C ALA A 20 44.62 21.04 13.05
N ARG A 21 43.41 20.52 13.35
CA ARG A 21 42.69 19.57 12.45
C ARG A 21 41.52 20.19 11.68
N VAL A 22 41.13 21.42 12.00
CA VAL A 22 40.02 22.13 11.32
C VAL A 22 40.51 22.94 10.10
N GLN A 23 41.82 23.14 9.93
CA GLN A 23 42.39 23.90 8.81
C GLN A 23 42.96 23.05 7.66
N ALA A 24 43.01 21.71 7.77
CA ALA A 24 43.45 20.83 6.67
C ALA A 24 42.29 20.34 5.76
N CYS A 25 41.03 20.57 6.12
CA CYS A 25 39.86 20.16 5.32
C CYS A 25 39.23 21.28 4.47
N ARG A 26 39.75 22.52 4.54
CA ARG A 26 39.24 23.66 3.74
C ARG A 26 40.02 23.94 2.44
N GLY A 27 40.99 23.11 2.10
CA GLY A 27 41.82 23.26 0.90
C GLY A 27 41.42 22.43 -0.34
N ARG A 28 40.42 21.54 -0.25
CA ARG A 28 39.99 20.68 -1.39
C ARG A 28 38.53 20.84 -1.82
N VAL A 29 37.82 21.84 -1.27
CA VAL A 29 36.41 22.12 -1.62
C VAL A 29 36.29 23.27 -2.64
N ALA A 30 37.38 24.00 -2.91
CA ALA A 30 37.36 25.15 -3.81
C ALA A 30 37.60 24.84 -5.30
N LEU A 31 37.94 23.60 -5.69
CA LEU A 31 38.16 23.23 -7.10
C LEU A 31 37.02 22.43 -7.75
N ARG A 32 35.97 22.08 -6.99
CA ARG A 32 34.81 21.31 -7.52
C ARG A 32 33.57 22.16 -7.81
N TRP A 33 33.64 23.47 -7.52
CA TRP A 33 32.55 24.43 -7.70
C TRP A 33 32.58 25.18 -9.04
N LEU A 34 33.60 24.97 -9.89
CA LEU A 34 33.75 25.64 -11.18
C LEU A 34 33.38 24.79 -12.41
N CYS A 35 33.02 23.51 -12.25
CA CYS A 35 32.55 22.66 -13.37
C CYS A 35 31.02 22.46 -13.44
N CYS A 36 30.25 22.77 -12.40
CA CYS A 36 28.80 22.53 -12.38
C CYS A 36 27.96 23.68 -12.98
N ALA A 37 28.57 24.69 -13.59
CA ALA A 37 27.86 25.82 -14.19
C ALA A 37 27.68 25.73 -15.72
N ALA A 38 28.11 24.64 -16.38
CA ALA A 38 28.07 24.55 -17.84
C ALA A 38 27.00 23.59 -18.42
N TRP A 39 26.34 22.75 -17.63
CA TRP A 39 25.39 21.76 -18.16
C TRP A 39 24.12 21.77 -17.32
N GLY A 40 23.03 22.27 -17.90
CA GLY A 40 21.72 22.48 -17.26
C GLY A 40 21.02 21.17 -16.90
N VAL A 41 21.37 20.61 -15.74
CA VAL A 41 20.64 19.52 -15.08
C VAL A 41 19.93 20.10 -13.85
N HIS A 42 18.61 19.92 -13.78
CA HIS A 42 17.78 20.45 -12.69
C HIS A 42 18.15 19.85 -11.33
N LEU A 43 18.39 20.74 -10.36
CA LEU A 43 18.69 20.47 -8.96
C LEU A 43 17.47 19.92 -8.19
N THR A 44 17.40 18.61 -7.95
CA THR A 44 16.57 18.04 -6.86
C THR A 44 17.19 16.83 -6.14
N THR A 45 18.29 16.26 -6.65
CA THR A 45 18.90 15.04 -6.06
C THR A 45 19.96 15.27 -4.99
N CYS A 46 20.24 16.52 -4.57
CA CYS A 46 21.38 16.81 -3.69
C CYS A 46 21.03 17.36 -2.29
N TRP A 47 19.80 17.17 -1.80
CA TRP A 47 19.37 17.67 -0.48
C TRP A 47 19.20 16.61 0.62
N TRP A 48 19.39 15.32 0.32
CA TRP A 48 19.10 14.24 1.27
C TRP A 48 20.31 13.66 2.03
N VAL A 49 21.54 13.88 1.57
CA VAL A 49 22.74 13.26 2.18
C VAL A 49 23.14 13.89 3.53
N HIS A 50 22.57 15.03 3.92
CA HIS A 50 23.02 15.76 5.13
C HIS A 50 22.15 15.53 6.40
N ARG A 51 21.12 14.68 6.37
CA ARG A 51 20.24 14.46 7.55
C ARG A 51 20.38 13.10 8.25
N ILE A 52 21.20 12.17 7.72
CA ILE A 52 21.34 10.79 8.26
C ILE A 52 22.62 10.56 9.11
N LEU A 53 23.57 11.51 9.18
CA LEU A 53 24.83 11.28 9.91
C LEU A 53 24.86 11.77 11.38
N CYS A 54 23.71 11.84 12.06
CA CYS A 54 23.71 12.21 13.49
C CYS A 54 22.62 11.55 14.35
N SER A 55 22.41 10.23 14.26
CA SER A 55 21.93 9.45 15.43
C SER A 55 22.00 7.93 15.18
N THR A 56 23.17 7.33 15.28
CA THR A 56 23.26 5.87 15.44
C THR A 56 24.45 5.53 16.32
N ARG A 57 24.16 5.26 17.60
CA ARG A 57 25.05 4.47 18.45
C ARG A 57 25.05 3.06 17.87
N ILE A 58 26.14 2.69 17.22
CA ILE A 58 26.43 1.32 16.80
C ILE A 58 26.62 0.50 18.07
N VAL A 59 25.66 -0.39 18.36
CA VAL A 59 25.84 -1.52 19.28
C VAL A 59 26.17 -2.73 18.41
N GLY A 60 27.29 -3.38 18.70
CA GLY A 60 27.84 -4.47 17.91
C GLY A 60 26.87 -5.65 17.77
N ILE A 61 26.76 -6.16 16.55
CA ILE A 61 26.04 -7.40 16.23
C ILE A 61 26.92 -8.56 16.67
N GLY A 62 26.64 -9.11 17.85
CA GLY A 62 27.00 -10.47 18.19
C GLY A 62 25.97 -11.42 17.59
N VAL A 63 26.42 -12.41 16.83
CA VAL A 63 25.58 -13.53 16.38
C VAL A 63 25.15 -14.31 17.62
N CYS A 64 23.91 -14.12 18.06
CA CYS A 64 23.31 -14.91 19.13
C CYS A 64 22.82 -16.23 18.54
N MET A 65 23.55 -17.33 18.75
CA MET A 65 22.95 -18.68 18.64
C MET A 65 21.74 -18.74 19.58
N GLY A 66 20.53 -18.86 19.01
CA GLY A 66 19.29 -18.99 19.77
C GLY A 66 19.29 -20.23 20.66
N ARG A 67 18.70 -20.13 21.86
CA ARG A 67 18.51 -21.26 22.78
C ARG A 67 17.59 -22.30 22.13
N SER A 68 17.88 -23.58 22.33
CA SER A 68 17.19 -24.75 21.76
C SER A 68 15.69 -24.91 22.10
N GLY A 69 15.05 -23.91 22.73
CA GLY A 69 13.63 -23.95 23.10
C GLY A 69 12.82 -22.72 22.67
N GLU A 70 13.40 -21.78 21.90
CA GLU A 70 12.69 -20.59 21.44
C GLU A 70 12.02 -20.81 20.08
N VAL A 71 10.72 -20.52 19.97
CA VAL A 71 9.99 -20.56 18.70
C VAL A 71 10.60 -19.56 17.71
N LYS A 72 11.03 -20.05 16.55
CA LYS A 72 11.65 -19.23 15.49
C LYS A 72 10.72 -18.11 15.03
N GLY A 73 11.31 -16.96 14.66
CA GLY A 73 10.54 -15.81 14.19
C GLY A 73 9.71 -16.07 12.92
N SER A 74 10.14 -16.98 12.04
CA SER A 74 9.37 -17.41 10.86
C SER A 74 8.08 -18.13 11.24
N VAL A 75 8.17 -19.09 12.18
CA VAL A 75 7.04 -19.85 12.73
C VAL A 75 6.05 -18.91 13.43
N LYS A 76 6.55 -17.94 14.21
CA LYS A 76 5.69 -16.91 14.84
C LYS A 76 4.88 -16.14 13.78
N ARG A 77 5.53 -15.67 12.70
CA ARG A 77 4.82 -14.94 11.62
C ARG A 77 3.77 -15.80 10.91
N GLU A 78 4.08 -17.06 10.68
CA GLU A 78 3.15 -18.00 10.06
C GLU A 78 1.93 -18.29 10.95
N LEU A 79 2.16 -18.52 12.25
CA LEU A 79 1.09 -18.63 13.24
C LEU A 79 0.21 -17.38 13.27
N TRP A 80 0.81 -16.19 13.25
CA TRP A 80 0.09 -14.91 13.21
C TRP A 80 -0.81 -14.78 11.98
N ARG A 81 -0.32 -15.20 10.80
CA ARG A 81 -1.11 -15.23 9.55
C ARG A 81 -2.25 -16.24 9.62
N ALA A 82 -1.99 -17.44 10.15
CA ALA A 82 -3.00 -18.48 10.31
C ALA A 82 -4.12 -18.03 11.27
N ALA A 83 -3.75 -17.32 12.34
CA ALA A 83 -4.65 -16.75 13.34
C ALA A 83 -5.42 -15.51 12.86
N ASN A 84 -5.00 -14.90 11.74
CA ASN A 84 -5.45 -13.58 11.29
C ASN A 84 -5.35 -12.51 12.38
N GLY A 85 -4.27 -12.53 13.17
CA GLY A 85 -4.06 -11.59 14.28
C GLY A 85 -5.07 -11.68 15.44
N MET A 86 -5.84 -12.78 15.51
CA MET A 86 -6.88 -12.96 16.53
C MET A 86 -6.57 -14.12 17.46
N CYS A 87 -7.05 -14.01 18.70
CA CYS A 87 -7.00 -15.10 19.67
C CYS A 87 -7.77 -16.32 19.15
N TYR A 88 -7.11 -17.48 19.11
CA TYR A 88 -7.71 -18.76 18.66
C TYR A 88 -8.95 -19.17 19.46
N ARG A 89 -9.10 -18.67 20.70
CA ARG A 89 -10.22 -19.01 21.58
C ARG A 89 -11.33 -17.97 21.57
N CYS A 90 -11.01 -16.71 21.85
CA CYS A 90 -12.01 -15.66 22.05
C CYS A 90 -12.17 -14.73 20.85
N ARG A 91 -11.38 -14.94 19.78
CA ARG A 91 -11.37 -14.15 18.53
C ARG A 91 -11.14 -12.65 18.70
N ARG A 92 -10.68 -12.23 19.88
CA ARG A 92 -10.25 -10.85 20.10
C ARG A 92 -8.97 -10.58 19.31
N GLU A 93 -8.89 -9.42 18.69
CA GLU A 93 -7.68 -8.91 18.06
C GLU A 93 -6.52 -8.85 19.07
N LEU A 94 -5.32 -9.13 18.59
CA LEU A 94 -4.10 -9.18 19.38
C LEU A 94 -3.07 -8.22 18.80
N ASP A 95 -2.31 -7.57 19.68
CA ASP A 95 -1.24 -6.67 19.30
C ASP A 95 0.09 -7.42 19.22
N VAL A 96 0.97 -7.00 18.30
CA VAL A 96 2.33 -7.53 18.15
C VAL A 96 3.31 -7.06 19.25
N GLY A 97 2.84 -6.26 20.22
CA GLY A 97 3.59 -5.75 21.35
C GLY A 97 4.10 -4.30 21.19
N VAL A 98 3.48 -3.49 20.33
CA VAL A 98 3.93 -2.14 19.95
C VAL A 98 2.92 -1.05 20.36
N ALA A 99 1.64 -1.36 20.59
CA ALA A 99 0.61 -0.38 20.96
C ALA A 99 -0.27 -0.83 22.15
N GLY A 100 -0.44 0.05 23.14
CA GLY A 100 -1.00 -0.29 24.47
C GLY A 100 -2.53 -0.42 24.59
N ALA A 101 -3.30 -0.45 23.49
CA ALA A 101 -4.77 -0.51 23.55
C ALA A 101 -5.35 -1.92 23.36
N VAL A 102 -4.58 -2.86 22.78
CA VAL A 102 -5.00 -4.22 22.43
C VAL A 102 -4.11 -5.24 23.17
N PRO A 103 -4.63 -6.40 23.64
CA PRO A 103 -3.83 -7.37 24.40
C PRO A 103 -2.67 -7.93 23.58
N THR A 104 -1.47 -7.97 24.17
CA THR A 104 -0.28 -8.57 23.55
C THR A 104 -0.51 -10.06 23.32
N ALA A 105 -0.19 -10.56 22.12
CA ALA A 105 -0.34 -11.96 21.82
C ALA A 105 0.68 -12.83 22.56
N GLU A 106 0.24 -14.00 23.02
CA GLU A 106 1.08 -15.03 23.61
C GLU A 106 0.98 -16.32 22.79
N THR A 107 2.11 -16.99 22.62
CA THR A 107 2.16 -18.29 21.97
C THR A 107 1.99 -19.38 23.03
N ALA A 108 0.99 -20.24 22.84
CA ALA A 108 0.78 -21.42 23.68
C ALA A 108 1.05 -22.70 22.87
N HIS A 109 1.62 -23.69 23.55
CA HIS A 109 1.84 -25.01 22.98
C HIS A 109 0.63 -25.93 23.20
N ILE A 110 0.22 -26.65 22.15
CA ILE A 110 -0.78 -27.71 22.24
C ILE A 110 -0.21 -28.89 23.03
N HIS A 111 0.90 -29.47 22.56
CA HIS A 111 1.74 -30.37 23.35
C HIS A 111 2.87 -29.58 23.99
N ALA A 112 3.03 -29.70 25.31
CA ALA A 112 4.02 -28.92 26.04
C ALA A 112 5.44 -29.06 25.48
N LEU A 113 6.18 -27.95 25.53
CA LEU A 113 7.59 -27.92 25.15
C LEU A 113 8.44 -28.85 26.03
N SER A 114 8.09 -29.01 27.30
CA SER A 114 8.79 -29.87 28.27
C SER A 114 8.07 -31.20 28.47
N ASP A 115 8.84 -32.27 28.69
CA ASP A 115 8.32 -33.61 29.05
C ASP A 115 7.57 -33.63 30.39
N ALA A 116 7.78 -32.62 31.24
CA ALA A 116 7.09 -32.45 32.51
C ALA A 116 5.88 -31.50 32.42
N GLY A 117 5.64 -30.92 31.24
CA GLY A 117 4.55 -29.96 31.03
C GLY A 117 3.18 -30.64 30.82
N PRO A 118 2.09 -29.87 30.94
CA PRO A 118 0.75 -30.38 30.66
C PRO A 118 0.66 -30.84 29.20
N ARG A 119 0.09 -32.03 28.97
CA ARG A 119 -0.06 -32.65 27.62
C ARG A 119 1.28 -32.98 26.92
N ALA A 120 2.36 -33.18 27.67
CA ALA A 120 3.64 -33.60 27.11
C ALA A 120 3.51 -34.89 26.27
N ASP A 121 4.16 -34.89 25.11
CA ASP A 121 4.31 -36.08 24.27
C ASP A 121 5.81 -36.39 24.13
N PRO A 122 6.35 -37.36 24.89
CA PRO A 122 7.76 -37.74 24.83
C PRO A 122 8.24 -38.23 23.46
N GLY A 123 7.32 -38.63 22.58
CA GLY A 123 7.63 -39.03 21.21
C GLY A 123 7.86 -37.87 20.25
N MET A 124 7.48 -36.65 20.64
CA MET A 124 7.52 -35.45 19.81
C MET A 124 8.87 -34.73 19.96
N SER A 125 9.56 -34.51 18.84
CA SER A 125 10.82 -33.77 18.79
C SER A 125 10.64 -32.30 19.19
N THR A 126 11.74 -31.63 19.55
CA THR A 126 11.72 -30.19 19.87
C THR A 126 11.28 -29.35 18.67
N GLU A 127 11.62 -29.77 17.46
CA GLU A 127 11.21 -29.15 16.21
C GLU A 127 9.70 -29.26 15.99
N GLU A 128 9.12 -30.44 16.19
CA GLU A 128 7.68 -30.66 16.12
C GLU A 128 6.93 -29.91 17.21
N ARG A 129 7.46 -29.88 18.45
CA ARG A 129 6.88 -29.08 19.53
C ARG A 129 6.85 -27.59 19.19
N ASN A 130 7.82 -27.09 18.45
CA ASN A 130 7.89 -25.70 18.03
C ASN A 130 7.35 -25.45 16.61
N SER A 131 6.65 -26.41 16.00
CA SER A 131 6.06 -26.24 14.67
C SER A 131 4.74 -25.46 14.75
N VAL A 132 4.33 -24.80 13.66
CA VAL A 132 3.09 -24.01 13.64
C VAL A 132 1.87 -24.86 13.97
N GLU A 133 1.91 -26.14 13.61
CA GLU A 133 0.86 -27.14 13.85
C GLU A 133 0.62 -27.37 15.35
N ASN A 134 1.67 -27.26 16.18
CA ASN A 134 1.60 -27.45 17.63
C ASN A 134 1.41 -26.14 18.43
N LEU A 135 1.20 -25.00 17.75
CA LEU A 135 1.12 -23.69 18.40
C LEU A 135 -0.26 -23.03 18.23
N LEU A 136 -0.63 -22.24 19.24
CA LEU A 136 -1.81 -21.38 19.29
C LEU A 136 -1.40 -19.94 19.58
N LEU A 137 -2.14 -18.98 19.03
CA LEU A 137 -2.03 -17.56 19.33
C LEU A 137 -3.16 -17.14 20.28
N LEU A 138 -2.85 -16.72 21.51
CA LEU A 138 -3.86 -16.43 22.53
C LEU A 138 -3.64 -15.04 23.14
N CYS A 139 -4.72 -14.41 23.63
CA CYS A 139 -4.57 -13.30 24.56
C CYS A 139 -4.16 -13.80 25.95
N PRO A 140 -3.60 -12.95 26.82
CA PRO A 140 -3.08 -13.39 28.12
C PRO A 140 -4.12 -14.09 28.99
N SER A 141 -5.39 -13.64 28.93
CA SER A 141 -6.47 -14.28 29.67
C SER A 141 -6.84 -15.66 29.14
N CYS A 142 -6.78 -15.89 27.83
CA CYS A 142 -7.06 -17.20 27.25
C CYS A 142 -5.88 -18.15 27.39
N HIS A 143 -4.66 -17.63 27.30
CA HIS A 143 -3.41 -18.35 27.55
C HIS A 143 -3.40 -18.91 28.98
N ASP A 144 -3.64 -18.04 29.98
CA ASP A 144 -3.76 -18.41 31.39
C ASP A 144 -4.74 -19.58 31.62
N ILE A 145 -5.89 -19.57 30.95
CA ILE A 145 -6.86 -20.65 31.10
C ILE A 145 -6.33 -21.94 30.48
N VAL A 146 -5.75 -21.89 29.28
CA VAL A 146 -5.19 -23.06 28.60
C VAL A 146 -4.03 -23.70 29.39
N ASP A 147 -3.28 -22.88 30.12
CA ASP A 147 -2.20 -23.33 31.01
C ASP A 147 -2.70 -23.89 32.35
N LYS A 148 -3.77 -23.31 32.92
CA LYS A 148 -4.29 -23.67 34.26
C LYS A 148 -5.38 -24.75 34.26
N THR A 149 -5.89 -25.16 33.09
CA THR A 149 -6.98 -26.13 32.97
C THR A 149 -6.53 -27.42 32.27
N GLU A 150 -7.19 -28.54 32.56
CA GLU A 150 -6.94 -29.85 31.92
C GLU A 150 -7.58 -29.96 30.51
N VAL A 151 -7.54 -28.89 29.71
CA VAL A 151 -7.98 -28.98 28.31
C VAL A 151 -7.03 -29.89 27.55
N GLY A 152 -7.54 -30.93 26.90
CA GLY A 152 -6.75 -31.94 26.20
C GLY A 152 -6.13 -31.44 24.89
N ALA A 153 -5.05 -32.08 24.44
CA ALA A 153 -4.36 -31.70 23.19
C ALA A 153 -5.28 -31.77 21.96
N GLU A 154 -6.15 -32.77 21.88
CA GLU A 154 -7.08 -32.95 20.76
C GLU A 154 -8.15 -31.84 20.70
N GLU A 155 -8.61 -31.36 21.85
CA GLU A 155 -9.56 -30.25 21.94
C GLU A 155 -8.91 -28.95 21.44
N LEU A 156 -7.64 -28.73 21.79
CA LEU A 156 -6.87 -27.59 21.28
C LEU A 156 -6.58 -27.69 19.78
N ARG A 157 -6.32 -28.89 19.25
CA ARG A 157 -6.19 -29.11 17.79
C ARG A 157 -7.49 -28.80 17.07
N THR A 158 -8.62 -29.21 17.64
CA THR A 158 -9.95 -28.89 17.10
C THR A 158 -10.20 -27.39 17.12
N LEU A 159 -9.89 -26.72 18.24
CA LEU A 159 -9.97 -25.25 18.35
C LEU A 159 -9.12 -24.56 17.28
N LYS A 160 -7.88 -25.03 17.09
CA LYS A 160 -6.96 -24.55 16.06
C LYS A 160 -7.57 -24.65 14.67
N ALA A 161 -8.00 -25.86 14.30
CA ALA A 161 -8.55 -26.16 12.98
C ALA A 161 -9.82 -25.36 12.68
N VAL A 162 -10.72 -25.24 13.66
CA VAL A 162 -11.96 -24.45 13.53
C VAL A 162 -11.64 -22.97 13.33
N HIS A 163 -10.71 -22.41 14.12
CA HIS A 163 -10.30 -21.01 14.00
C HIS A 163 -9.60 -20.73 12.66
N GLU A 164 -8.65 -21.59 12.25
CA GLU A 164 -7.93 -21.43 10.99
C GLU A 164 -8.81 -21.60 9.78
N HIS A 165 -9.75 -22.55 9.82
CA HIS A 165 -10.76 -22.72 8.77
C HIS A 165 -11.63 -21.46 8.69
N TRP A 166 -12.11 -20.96 9.82
CA TRP A 166 -12.87 -19.71 9.88
C TRP A 166 -12.06 -18.52 9.34
N CYS A 167 -10.80 -18.35 9.74
CA CYS A 167 -9.91 -17.32 9.20
C CYS A 167 -9.66 -17.48 7.70
N ALA A 168 -9.51 -18.71 7.20
CA ALA A 168 -9.35 -18.99 5.77
C ALA A 168 -10.61 -18.63 4.97
N VAL A 169 -11.79 -18.92 5.53
CA VAL A 169 -13.08 -18.55 4.95
C VAL A 169 -13.27 -17.03 5.00
N LEU A 170 -12.94 -16.36 6.11
CA LEU A 170 -12.96 -14.91 6.22
C LEU A 170 -12.04 -14.21 5.24
N ARG A 171 -10.82 -14.72 5.03
CA ARG A 171 -9.90 -14.17 4.03
C ARG A 171 -10.41 -14.31 2.60
N LYS A 172 -11.28 -15.29 2.34
CA LYS A 172 -11.94 -15.47 1.03
C LYS A 172 -13.21 -14.64 0.88
N ALA A 173 -13.96 -14.47 1.96
CA ALA A 173 -15.22 -13.75 2.00
C ALA A 173 -15.03 -12.23 2.15
N GLY A 174 -14.01 -11.83 2.91
CA GLY A 174 -13.58 -10.46 3.09
C GLY A 174 -12.97 -9.93 1.82
N ARG A 175 -13.45 -8.77 1.37
CA ARG A 175 -12.89 -8.03 0.25
C ARG A 175 -12.50 -6.65 0.74
N SER A 176 -11.54 -6.04 0.06
CA SER A 176 -11.28 -4.61 0.20
C SER A 176 -12.55 -3.86 -0.16
N TRP A 177 -13.12 -3.17 0.83
CA TRP A 177 -14.33 -2.38 0.68
C TRP A 177 -13.96 -0.94 0.35
N ASN A 178 -14.50 -0.45 -0.75
CA ASN A 178 -14.55 0.95 -1.11
C ASN A 178 -15.96 1.31 -1.59
N ALA A 179 -16.30 2.59 -1.45
CA ALA A 179 -17.59 3.10 -1.90
C ALA A 179 -17.47 4.56 -2.33
N ARG A 180 -18.08 4.89 -3.48
CA ARG A 180 -18.33 6.27 -3.87
C ARG A 180 -19.65 6.73 -3.28
N TYR A 181 -19.61 7.76 -2.44
CA TYR A 181 -20.81 8.38 -1.93
C TYR A 181 -21.27 9.52 -2.83
N SER A 182 -22.58 9.72 -2.96
CA SER A 182 -23.18 10.98 -3.38
C SER A 182 -23.34 11.91 -2.17
N SER A 183 -23.77 11.33 -1.04
CA SER A 183 -23.75 11.92 0.29
C SER A 183 -23.25 10.90 1.31
N VAL A 184 -22.41 11.35 2.25
CA VAL A 184 -22.07 10.59 3.45
C VAL A 184 -23.05 11.02 4.53
N ASP A 185 -23.96 10.16 4.96
CA ASP A 185 -25.10 10.53 5.81
C ASP A 185 -24.82 10.33 7.31
N TYR A 186 -24.02 9.31 7.63
CA TYR A 186 -23.62 8.97 8.99
C TYR A 186 -22.15 8.56 9.03
N LEU A 187 -21.41 9.08 10.01
CA LEU A 187 -20.02 8.71 10.21
C LEU A 187 -19.67 8.72 11.71
N ASN A 188 -19.41 7.55 12.26
CA ASN A 188 -18.88 7.40 13.61
C ASN A 188 -17.37 7.63 13.59
N LEU A 189 -16.98 8.90 13.64
CA LEU A 189 -15.58 9.33 13.46
C LEU A 189 -14.60 8.62 14.40
N PRO A 190 -14.87 8.46 15.72
CA PRO A 190 -13.98 7.73 16.62
C PRO A 190 -13.75 6.27 16.20
N ARG A 191 -14.76 5.60 15.65
CA ARG A 191 -14.69 4.17 15.32
C ARG A 191 -14.12 3.90 13.95
N ILE A 192 -14.39 4.75 12.97
CA ILE A 192 -13.83 4.61 11.62
C ILE A 192 -12.35 5.02 11.60
N SER A 193 -11.93 5.98 12.44
CA SER A 193 -10.54 6.39 12.51
C SER A 193 -9.61 5.35 13.16
N MET A 194 -10.18 4.29 13.75
CA MET A 194 -9.42 3.14 14.26
C MET A 194 -9.16 2.05 13.20
N GLN A 195 -9.59 2.26 11.96
CA GLN A 195 -9.38 1.34 10.83
C GLN A 195 -8.07 1.66 10.08
N THR A 196 -7.66 0.77 9.16
CA THR A 196 -6.36 0.81 8.45
C THR A 196 -6.04 2.18 7.83
N ASP A 197 -7.04 2.86 7.24
CA ASP A 197 -6.88 4.18 6.59
C ASP A 197 -7.36 5.38 7.46
N GLY A 198 -7.56 5.15 8.76
CA GLY A 198 -8.14 6.12 9.70
C GLY A 198 -7.33 7.40 9.92
N LEU A 199 -6.02 7.39 9.64
CA LEU A 199 -5.12 8.53 9.83
C LEU A 199 -5.49 9.71 8.92
N GLY A 200 -5.91 9.45 7.68
CA GLY A 200 -6.33 10.49 6.73
C GLY A 200 -7.52 11.29 7.24
N LEU A 201 -8.48 10.62 7.88
CA LEU A 201 -9.64 11.27 8.49
C LEU A 201 -9.24 12.19 9.66
N HIS A 202 -8.28 11.76 10.48
CA HIS A 202 -7.78 12.58 11.59
C HIS A 202 -7.08 13.85 11.11
N THR A 203 -6.24 13.73 10.07
CA THR A 203 -5.55 14.88 9.47
C THR A 203 -6.55 15.93 9.00
N ILE A 204 -7.57 15.51 8.25
CA ILE A 204 -8.59 16.43 7.69
C ILE A 204 -9.45 17.03 8.81
N ALA A 205 -9.82 16.23 9.82
CA ALA A 205 -10.56 16.74 10.98
C ALA A 205 -9.79 17.87 11.67
N ASN A 206 -8.49 17.68 11.89
CA ASN A 206 -7.63 18.70 12.50
C ASN A 206 -7.52 19.95 11.61
N GLU A 207 -7.34 19.79 10.30
CA GLU A 207 -7.22 20.90 9.35
C GLU A 207 -8.47 21.79 9.30
N VAL A 208 -9.66 21.20 9.40
CA VAL A 208 -10.92 21.95 9.38
C VAL A 208 -11.37 22.41 10.77
N GLY A 209 -10.58 22.12 11.81
CA GLY A 209 -10.88 22.46 13.20
C GLY A 209 -12.03 21.66 13.83
N LEU A 210 -12.26 20.43 13.35
CA LEU A 210 -13.25 19.49 13.87
C LEU A 210 -12.63 18.66 15.02
N ASP A 211 -13.33 18.55 16.14
CA ASP A 211 -12.95 17.65 17.23
C ASP A 211 -13.47 16.23 16.94
N PRO A 212 -12.59 15.26 16.63
CA PRO A 212 -13.01 13.92 16.23
C PRO A 212 -13.57 13.09 17.38
N THR A 213 -13.40 13.53 18.63
CA THR A 213 -13.84 12.81 19.83
C THR A 213 -15.26 13.16 20.26
N ARG A 214 -15.84 14.21 19.66
CA ARG A 214 -17.18 14.71 20.00
C ARG A 214 -18.15 14.49 18.84
N PRO A 215 -19.45 14.27 19.11
CA PRO A 215 -20.44 14.18 18.04
C PRO A 215 -20.50 15.44 17.18
N PHE A 216 -20.99 15.31 15.94
CA PHE A 216 -21.05 16.43 14.99
C PHE A 216 -22.03 17.53 15.40
N ASN A 217 -23.05 17.17 16.18
CA ASN A 217 -23.99 18.14 16.72
C ASN A 217 -23.26 19.21 17.57
N GLY A 218 -23.39 20.47 17.16
CA GLY A 218 -22.72 21.60 17.81
C GLY A 218 -21.36 22.01 17.21
N GLN A 219 -20.80 21.26 16.26
CA GLN A 219 -19.53 21.58 15.60
C GLN A 219 -19.68 22.40 14.28
N ARG A 220 -20.92 22.72 13.89
CA ARG A 220 -21.28 23.69 12.83
C ARG A 220 -20.57 23.45 11.48
N SER A 221 -20.04 24.49 10.83
CA SER A 221 -19.53 24.48 9.46
C SER A 221 -18.32 23.58 9.24
N ALA A 222 -17.57 23.25 10.31
CA ALA A 222 -16.44 22.32 10.23
C ALA A 222 -16.89 20.93 9.73
N VAL A 223 -18.08 20.48 10.12
CA VAL A 223 -18.63 19.18 9.70
C VAL A 223 -18.87 19.13 8.19
N GLY A 224 -19.44 20.19 7.60
CA GLY A 224 -19.70 20.24 6.16
C GLY A 224 -18.40 20.24 5.33
N MET A 225 -17.41 21.02 5.76
CA MET A 225 -16.08 21.05 5.13
C MET A 225 -15.35 19.71 5.26
N PHE A 226 -15.46 19.09 6.44
CA PHE A 226 -14.91 17.77 6.70
C PHE A 226 -15.52 16.71 5.78
N VAL A 227 -16.86 16.60 5.76
CA VAL A 227 -17.59 15.61 4.94
C VAL A 227 -17.25 15.75 3.45
N HIS A 228 -17.18 16.99 2.95
CA HIS A 228 -16.81 17.24 1.56
C HIS A 228 -15.39 16.77 1.22
N ARG A 229 -14.43 16.89 2.15
CA ARG A 229 -13.03 16.48 1.96
C ARG A 229 -12.82 14.98 2.09
N ILE A 230 -13.60 14.29 2.93
CA ILE A 230 -13.44 12.85 3.16
C ILE A 230 -14.19 11.98 2.16
N GLN A 231 -15.21 12.52 1.49
CA GLN A 231 -16.04 11.76 0.56
C GLN A 231 -15.20 11.01 -0.51
N PRO A 232 -14.16 11.60 -1.13
CA PRO A 232 -13.31 10.89 -2.08
C PRO A 232 -12.38 9.85 -1.43
N ILE A 233 -12.12 9.92 -0.13
CA ILE A 233 -11.23 8.96 0.56
C ILE A 233 -11.85 7.57 0.56
N PHE A 234 -13.17 7.48 0.65
CA PHE A 234 -13.88 6.19 0.64
C PHE A 234 -13.79 5.44 -0.70
N GLU A 235 -13.35 6.09 -1.78
CA GLU A 235 -13.16 5.46 -3.10
C GLU A 235 -11.93 4.54 -3.14
N ASN A 236 -10.94 4.80 -2.29
CA ASN A 236 -9.69 4.03 -2.19
C ASN A 236 -9.48 3.47 -0.79
N TRP A 237 -10.53 3.42 0.03
CA TRP A 237 -10.48 2.83 1.36
C TRP A 237 -10.21 1.32 1.23
N ASN A 238 -9.27 0.81 2.01
CA ASN A 238 -8.81 -0.58 1.93
C ASN A 238 -9.20 -1.38 3.18
N GLU A 239 -10.41 -1.14 3.71
CA GLU A 239 -10.92 -1.95 4.83
C GLU A 239 -11.34 -3.33 4.34
N GLN A 240 -10.88 -4.38 5.01
CA GLN A 240 -11.37 -5.73 4.76
C GLN A 240 -12.74 -5.93 5.42
N ALA A 241 -13.77 -6.12 4.59
CA ALA A 241 -15.14 -6.31 5.05
C ALA A 241 -15.82 -7.49 4.34
N VAL A 242 -16.61 -8.26 5.08
CA VAL A 242 -17.45 -9.31 4.51
C VAL A 242 -18.77 -8.69 4.04
N GLN A 243 -19.15 -8.96 2.80
CA GLN A 243 -20.41 -8.46 2.24
C GLN A 243 -21.62 -9.10 2.95
N LEU A 244 -22.60 -8.29 3.35
CA LEU A 244 -23.89 -8.78 3.89
C LEU A 244 -24.83 -9.22 2.76
N ASP A 245 -24.52 -10.37 2.18
CA ASP A 245 -25.31 -11.02 1.13
C ASP A 245 -25.58 -12.49 1.48
N VAL A 246 -26.39 -13.15 0.63
CA VAL A 246 -26.84 -14.53 0.86
C VAL A 246 -25.67 -15.52 0.75
N GLU A 247 -24.65 -15.18 -0.02
CA GLU A 247 -23.47 -16.03 -0.26
C GLU A 247 -22.57 -16.12 0.98
N ASN A 248 -22.54 -15.06 1.79
CA ASN A 248 -21.67 -14.96 2.95
C ASN A 248 -22.39 -15.19 4.30
N VAL A 249 -23.67 -15.57 4.32
CA VAL A 249 -24.45 -15.72 5.57
C VAL A 249 -23.83 -16.69 6.56
N ASP A 250 -23.24 -17.78 6.08
CA ASP A 250 -22.68 -18.86 6.91
C ASP A 250 -21.38 -18.44 7.61
N VAL A 251 -20.72 -17.40 7.12
CA VAL A 251 -19.45 -16.93 7.67
C VAL A 251 -19.64 -15.82 8.71
N LEU A 252 -20.85 -15.26 8.81
CA LEU A 252 -21.16 -14.14 9.68
C LEU A 252 -21.05 -14.57 11.15
N THR A 253 -20.25 -13.84 11.92
CA THR A 253 -20.07 -14.02 13.36
C THR A 253 -19.97 -12.67 14.06
N GLN A 254 -20.30 -12.62 15.35
CA GLN A 254 -20.16 -11.39 16.13
C GLN A 254 -18.69 -10.90 16.12
N GLY A 255 -18.50 -9.60 15.95
CA GLY A 255 -17.21 -8.93 15.86
C GLY A 255 -16.71 -8.69 14.43
N LEU A 256 -17.30 -9.34 13.42
CA LEU A 256 -16.87 -9.15 12.03
C LEU A 256 -17.20 -7.76 11.50
N THR A 257 -16.21 -7.15 10.83
CA THR A 257 -16.44 -6.00 9.94
C THR A 257 -17.21 -6.48 8.72
N VAL A 258 -18.30 -5.78 8.42
CA VAL A 258 -19.20 -6.11 7.33
C VAL A 258 -19.51 -4.89 6.48
N ALA A 259 -19.59 -5.12 5.17
CA ALA A 259 -20.09 -4.17 4.21
C ALA A 259 -21.57 -4.45 3.94
N PHE A 260 -22.34 -3.40 3.69
CA PHE A 260 -23.72 -3.53 3.27
C PHE A 260 -24.01 -2.55 2.15
N ASP A 261 -24.84 -2.96 1.22
CA ASP A 261 -25.35 -2.13 0.14
C ASP A 261 -26.78 -2.55 -0.21
N GLY A 262 -27.56 -1.60 -0.72
CA GLY A 262 -28.88 -1.86 -1.26
C GLY A 262 -30.00 -1.06 -0.59
N PRO A 263 -31.25 -1.34 -0.99
CA PRO A 263 -32.43 -0.64 -0.50
C PRO A 263 -32.71 -0.99 0.97
N MET A 264 -32.78 0.01 1.83
CA MET A 264 -33.01 -0.15 3.28
C MET A 264 -34.13 0.74 3.78
N TRP A 265 -34.82 0.23 4.78
CA TRP A 265 -35.85 0.96 5.53
C TRP A 265 -35.26 1.50 6.83
N VAL A 266 -35.82 2.58 7.36
CA VAL A 266 -35.51 3.07 8.71
C VAL A 266 -36.61 2.70 9.68
N VAL A 267 -36.22 2.16 10.83
CA VAL A 267 -37.09 2.02 12.00
C VAL A 267 -36.64 3.01 13.07
N ASN A 268 -37.61 3.59 13.79
CA ASN A 268 -37.39 4.63 14.80
C ASN A 268 -36.56 5.81 14.28
N PRO A 269 -37.00 6.52 13.22
CA PRO A 269 -36.20 7.56 12.59
C PRO A 269 -35.74 8.63 13.61
N PRO A 270 -34.55 9.23 13.39
CA PRO A 270 -33.97 10.16 14.33
C PRO A 270 -34.87 11.39 14.55
N GLY A 271 -35.09 11.72 15.82
CA GLY A 271 -35.81 12.93 16.22
C GLY A 271 -35.00 14.21 15.94
N ARG A 272 -35.68 15.35 16.02
CA ARG A 272 -35.04 16.69 15.94
C ARG A 272 -35.21 17.42 17.28
N PRO A 273 -34.12 17.79 17.99
CA PRO A 273 -32.72 17.50 17.67
C PRO A 273 -32.36 16.00 17.84
N PRO A 274 -31.26 15.54 17.22
CA PRO A 274 -30.74 14.18 17.41
C PRO A 274 -30.46 13.91 18.88
N ARG A 275 -30.68 12.66 19.32
CA ARG A 275 -30.41 12.20 20.68
C ARG A 275 -29.50 10.97 20.63
N PRO A 276 -28.65 10.78 21.66
CA PRO A 276 -27.83 9.57 21.75
C PRO A 276 -28.71 8.33 21.85
N ILE A 277 -28.15 7.20 21.43
CA ILE A 277 -28.79 5.90 21.57
C ILE A 277 -28.97 5.52 23.05
N THR A 278 -30.08 4.85 23.33
CA THR A 278 -30.43 4.31 24.66
C THR A 278 -29.78 2.95 24.92
N GLY A 279 -29.39 2.25 23.86
CA GLY A 279 -28.93 0.86 23.91
C GLY A 279 -30.02 -0.16 23.58
N SER A 280 -31.30 0.26 23.52
CA SER A 280 -32.44 -0.60 23.23
C SER A 280 -32.85 -0.55 21.75
N TRP A 281 -32.83 -1.70 21.07
CA TRP A 281 -33.30 -1.84 19.69
C TRP A 281 -34.79 -1.50 19.49
N ALA A 282 -35.59 -1.49 20.56
CA ALA A 282 -36.99 -1.09 20.48
C ALA A 282 -37.16 0.43 20.34
N GLN A 283 -36.17 1.22 20.79
CA GLN A 283 -36.23 2.68 20.84
C GLN A 283 -35.22 3.34 19.91
N ASP A 284 -34.04 2.73 19.74
CA ASP A 284 -32.94 3.28 18.96
C ASP A 284 -33.24 3.22 17.45
N PRO A 285 -32.73 4.19 16.66
CA PRO A 285 -32.81 4.16 15.20
C PRO A 285 -31.96 3.05 14.61
N TYR A 286 -32.47 2.38 13.57
CA TYR A 286 -31.69 1.45 12.78
C TYR A 286 -32.17 1.35 11.33
N LEU A 287 -31.24 1.09 10.41
CA LEU A 287 -31.54 0.65 9.04
C LEU A 287 -31.90 -0.84 9.04
N THR A 288 -32.79 -1.26 8.15
CA THR A 288 -33.17 -2.68 8.05
C THR A 288 -33.49 -3.11 6.64
N PHE A 289 -33.08 -4.34 6.32
CA PHE A 289 -33.43 -5.07 5.11
C PHE A 289 -33.47 -6.58 5.42
N THR A 290 -33.96 -7.36 4.47
CA THR A 290 -34.06 -8.82 4.60
C THR A 290 -32.88 -9.49 3.91
N LEU A 291 -32.29 -10.48 4.58
CA LEU A 291 -31.20 -11.30 4.05
C LEU A 291 -31.53 -12.78 4.23
N GLY A 292 -31.96 -13.44 3.14
CA GLY A 292 -32.55 -14.78 3.21
C GLY A 292 -33.75 -14.77 4.17
N ASP A 293 -33.74 -15.66 5.15
CA ASP A 293 -34.79 -15.74 6.19
C ASP A 293 -34.53 -14.82 7.40
N ARG A 294 -33.41 -14.08 7.41
CA ARG A 294 -33.01 -13.22 8.53
C ARG A 294 -33.28 -11.76 8.24
N ARG A 295 -33.55 -10.99 9.30
CA ARG A 295 -33.63 -9.53 9.24
C ARG A 295 -32.31 -8.90 9.69
N VAL A 296 -31.72 -8.08 8.83
CA VAL A 296 -30.55 -7.28 9.19
C VAL A 296 -31.03 -5.99 9.85
N LYS A 297 -30.44 -5.63 10.99
CA LYS A 297 -30.73 -4.41 11.75
C LYS A 297 -29.42 -3.68 12.01
N ILE A 298 -29.24 -2.52 11.39
CA ILE A 298 -28.02 -1.72 11.44
C ILE A 298 -28.28 -0.48 12.29
N ARG A 299 -27.92 -0.53 13.58
CA ARG A 299 -28.08 0.61 14.49
C ARG A 299 -27.01 1.66 14.24
N PHE A 300 -27.41 2.92 14.36
CA PHE A 300 -26.52 4.08 14.28
C PHE A 300 -26.88 5.10 15.35
N ASP A 301 -25.91 5.94 15.72
CA ASP A 301 -26.10 7.01 16.68
C ASP A 301 -26.45 8.33 15.97
N PRO A 302 -27.66 8.89 16.16
CA PRO A 302 -28.09 10.11 15.50
C PRO A 302 -27.20 11.33 15.74
N GLU A 303 -26.43 11.37 16.83
CA GLU A 303 -25.53 12.51 17.10
C GLU A 303 -24.34 12.59 16.12
N TRP A 304 -24.11 11.52 15.35
CA TRP A 304 -23.08 11.39 14.33
C TRP A 304 -23.60 11.51 12.89
N LEU A 305 -24.84 11.99 12.71
CA LEU A 305 -25.35 12.37 11.40
C LEU A 305 -24.62 13.60 10.88
N THR A 306 -24.21 13.55 9.62
CA THR A 306 -23.34 14.57 9.00
C THR A 306 -24.09 15.84 8.62
N THR A 307 -25.37 15.72 8.25
CA THR A 307 -26.16 16.81 7.68
C THR A 307 -27.63 16.74 8.09
N ALA A 308 -28.34 17.88 7.96
CA ALA A 308 -29.79 17.90 8.09
C ALA A 308 -30.50 17.11 6.96
N THR A 309 -29.87 17.01 5.78
CA THR A 309 -30.35 16.22 4.65
C THR A 309 -30.37 14.73 5.00
N ALA A 310 -29.31 14.21 5.64
CA ALA A 310 -29.28 12.84 6.14
C ALA A 310 -30.47 12.52 7.06
N THR A 311 -30.86 13.47 7.93
CA THR A 311 -32.06 13.30 8.76
C THR A 311 -33.33 13.24 7.91
N THR A 312 -33.45 14.08 6.88
CA THR A 312 -34.60 14.08 5.97
C THR A 312 -34.70 12.76 5.20
N ASP A 313 -33.58 12.26 4.68
CA ASP A 313 -33.52 11.01 3.92
C ASP A 313 -33.86 9.82 4.83
N LEU A 314 -33.32 9.77 6.05
CA LEU A 314 -33.69 8.74 7.03
C LEU A 314 -35.17 8.78 7.44
N ASN A 315 -35.81 9.96 7.42
CA ASN A 315 -37.26 10.07 7.64
C ASN A 315 -38.06 9.60 6.42
N ALA A 316 -37.57 9.86 5.20
CA ALA A 316 -38.17 9.32 3.97
C ALA A 316 -38.04 7.80 3.89
N ALA A 317 -36.90 7.26 4.32
CA ALA A 317 -36.60 5.82 4.41
C ALA A 317 -37.55 5.03 5.31
N GLN A 318 -38.37 5.70 6.13
CA GLN A 318 -39.45 5.06 6.89
C GLN A 318 -40.65 4.68 6.01
N ARG A 319 -40.87 5.40 4.90
CA ARG A 319 -42.04 5.27 4.02
C ARG A 319 -41.75 4.53 2.73
N GLU A 320 -40.53 4.69 2.21
CA GLU A 320 -40.04 4.02 1.01
C GLU A 320 -38.56 3.66 1.21
N PRO A 321 -38.07 2.54 0.65
CA PRO A 321 -36.69 2.14 0.88
C PRO A 321 -35.73 3.05 0.10
N ILE A 322 -34.65 3.48 0.76
CA ILE A 322 -33.57 4.27 0.14
C ILE A 322 -32.33 3.39 0.02
N VAL A 323 -31.59 3.55 -1.08
CA VAL A 323 -30.35 2.82 -1.30
C VAL A 323 -29.25 3.43 -0.42
N TYR A 324 -28.71 2.60 0.47
CA TYR A 324 -27.55 2.94 1.29
C TYR A 324 -26.41 1.99 1.00
N THR A 325 -25.18 2.47 1.13
CA THR A 325 -23.98 1.64 1.22
C THR A 325 -23.18 2.04 2.46
N GLY A 326 -22.42 1.12 3.05
CA GLY A 326 -21.68 1.43 4.26
C GLY A 326 -20.94 0.26 4.89
N LEU A 327 -20.33 0.57 6.03
CA LEU A 327 -19.56 -0.33 6.86
C LEU A 327 -20.16 -0.42 8.27
N GLY A 328 -20.10 -1.62 8.85
CA GLY A 328 -20.50 -1.86 10.21
C GLY A 328 -19.75 -3.03 10.84
N VAL A 329 -20.06 -3.28 12.11
CA VAL A 329 -19.57 -4.45 12.85
C VAL A 329 -20.75 -5.25 13.35
N ILE A 330 -20.72 -6.57 13.17
CA ILE A 330 -21.74 -7.45 13.73
C ILE A 330 -21.64 -7.43 15.25
N VAL A 331 -22.73 -7.05 15.92
CA VAL A 331 -22.83 -7.03 17.39
C VAL A 331 -23.71 -8.13 17.95
N GLY A 332 -24.40 -8.89 17.08
CA GLY A 332 -25.14 -10.09 17.49
C GLY A 332 -25.75 -10.81 16.29
N ILE A 333 -25.88 -12.13 16.40
CA ILE A 333 -26.51 -12.98 15.39
C ILE A 333 -27.44 -13.95 16.12
N SER A 334 -28.59 -14.19 15.51
CA SER A 334 -29.58 -15.18 15.93
C SER A 334 -30.15 -15.88 14.69
N GLU A 335 -31.03 -16.86 14.91
CA GLU A 335 -31.70 -17.56 13.81
C GLU A 335 -32.54 -16.62 12.93
N THR A 336 -33.06 -15.52 13.50
CA THR A 336 -33.99 -14.60 12.81
C THR A 336 -33.43 -13.20 12.55
N GLU A 337 -32.41 -12.77 13.29
CA GLU A 337 -31.87 -11.41 13.21
C GLU A 337 -30.34 -11.38 13.14
N ILE A 338 -29.82 -10.48 12.32
CA ILE A 338 -28.40 -10.07 12.30
C ILE A 338 -28.36 -8.61 12.75
N LYS A 339 -27.63 -8.35 13.84
CA LYS A 339 -27.51 -7.02 14.46
C LYS A 339 -26.14 -6.45 14.16
N VAL A 340 -26.13 -5.25 13.58
CA VAL A 340 -24.93 -4.53 13.13
C VAL A 340 -24.89 -3.17 13.80
N SER A 341 -23.71 -2.74 14.24
CA SER A 341 -23.44 -1.36 14.63
C SER A 341 -22.77 -0.66 13.46
N ALA A 342 -23.41 0.37 12.90
CA ALA A 342 -22.84 1.14 11.81
C ALA A 342 -21.57 1.90 12.25
N ARG A 343 -20.57 1.92 11.37
CA ARG A 343 -19.41 2.82 11.43
C ARG A 343 -19.58 3.99 10.46
N LEU A 344 -20.08 3.71 9.26
CA LEU A 344 -20.32 4.69 8.19
C LEU A 344 -21.46 4.19 7.32
N PHE A 345 -22.29 5.10 6.85
CA PHE A 345 -23.12 4.85 5.67
C PHE A 345 -23.51 6.16 4.99
N GLY A 346 -23.97 6.03 3.76
CA GLY A 346 -24.44 7.12 2.95
C GLY A 346 -25.07 6.59 1.67
N GLN A 347 -25.56 7.50 0.84
CA GLN A 347 -26.14 7.13 -0.44
C GLN A 347 -25.01 6.96 -1.45
N PRO A 348 -24.95 5.84 -2.19
CA PRO A 348 -23.92 5.66 -3.21
C PRO A 348 -24.09 6.69 -4.33
N LYS A 349 -22.99 7.07 -4.98
CA LYS A 349 -23.01 7.81 -6.25
C LYS A 349 -23.22 6.80 -7.37
N SER A 350 -24.24 7.01 -8.20
CA SER A 350 -24.48 6.07 -9.30
C SER A 350 -23.41 6.22 -10.40
N PRO A 351 -23.10 5.14 -11.14
CA PRO A 351 -22.20 5.21 -12.30
C PRO A 351 -22.62 6.29 -13.30
N ILE A 352 -23.93 6.49 -13.50
CA ILE A 352 -24.50 7.56 -14.34
C ILE A 352 -24.09 8.95 -13.82
N GLN A 353 -24.22 9.20 -12.52
CA GLN A 353 -23.85 10.48 -11.92
C GLN A 353 -22.35 10.76 -12.06
N ALA A 354 -21.51 9.74 -11.84
CA ALA A 354 -20.07 9.85 -12.03
C ALA A 354 -19.71 10.13 -13.51
N MET A 355 -20.32 9.40 -14.45
CA MET A 355 -20.12 9.63 -15.88
C MET A 355 -20.49 11.06 -16.29
N PHE A 356 -21.61 11.60 -15.82
CA PHE A 356 -21.99 13.00 -16.10
C PHE A 356 -21.01 14.02 -15.53
N GLU A 357 -20.42 13.76 -14.36
CA GLU A 357 -19.39 14.61 -13.76
C GLU A 357 -18.13 14.65 -14.64
N TYR A 358 -17.69 13.50 -15.14
CA TYR A 358 -16.53 13.39 -16.03
C TYR A 358 -16.79 13.90 -17.45
N ALA A 359 -18.02 13.77 -17.97
CA ALA A 359 -18.40 14.33 -19.26
C ALA A 359 -18.24 15.86 -19.30
N ARG A 360 -18.47 16.55 -18.17
CA ARG A 360 -18.26 18.01 -18.04
C ARG A 360 -16.79 18.42 -18.20
N LEU A 361 -15.85 17.49 -18.01
CA LEU A 361 -14.41 17.72 -18.16
C LEU A 361 -13.94 17.60 -19.62
N GLY A 362 -14.85 17.38 -20.58
CA GLY A 362 -14.54 17.43 -22.01
C GLY A 362 -14.00 16.13 -22.61
N SER A 363 -14.35 14.97 -22.02
CA SER A 363 -14.04 13.66 -22.60
C SER A 363 -14.55 13.55 -24.04
N ARG A 364 -13.69 13.08 -24.96
CA ARG A 364 -13.98 12.94 -26.41
C ARG A 364 -14.38 11.52 -26.83
N ARG A 365 -14.44 10.55 -25.91
CA ARG A 365 -14.82 9.16 -26.20
C ARG A 365 -16.25 8.85 -25.73
N GLU A 366 -16.90 7.88 -26.41
CA GLU A 366 -18.04 7.11 -25.90
C GLU A 366 -17.63 6.35 -24.63
N LEU A 367 -17.84 7.00 -23.49
CA LEU A 367 -17.72 6.43 -22.15
C LEU A 367 -18.88 5.47 -21.90
N ASP A 368 -18.61 4.28 -21.36
CA ASP A 368 -19.67 3.34 -20.95
C ASP A 368 -19.81 3.33 -19.42
N LEU A 369 -20.97 2.90 -18.94
CA LEU A 369 -21.30 2.74 -17.52
C LEU A 369 -20.30 1.85 -16.77
N ALA A 370 -19.73 0.84 -17.43
CA ALA A 370 -18.73 -0.05 -16.86
C ALA A 370 -17.45 0.68 -16.42
N ASP A 371 -17.00 1.69 -17.15
CA ASP A 371 -15.81 2.51 -16.82
C ASP A 371 -15.98 3.26 -15.48
N PHE A 372 -17.23 3.36 -15.01
CA PHE A 372 -17.63 4.03 -13.78
C PHE A 372 -18.28 3.06 -12.78
N ALA A 373 -18.22 1.75 -12.95
CA ALA A 373 -18.77 0.82 -11.95
C ALA A 373 -17.81 0.67 -10.75
N ASP A 374 -18.35 0.64 -9.53
CA ASP A 374 -17.57 0.24 -8.35
C ASP A 374 -17.70 -1.28 -8.19
N GLU A 375 -16.79 -2.03 -8.81
CA GLU A 375 -16.81 -3.50 -8.78
C GLU A 375 -16.72 -4.11 -7.36
N LEU A 376 -16.42 -3.29 -6.34
CA LEU A 376 -16.16 -3.71 -4.97
C LEU A 376 -17.25 -3.26 -3.96
N SER A 377 -18.25 -2.49 -4.40
CA SER A 377 -19.32 -1.97 -3.52
C SER A 377 -20.52 -2.91 -3.35
N GLY A 378 -20.42 -4.17 -3.81
CA GLY A 378 -21.50 -5.17 -3.68
C GLY A 378 -22.71 -4.95 -4.59
N SER A 379 -22.83 -3.79 -5.25
CA SER A 379 -23.91 -3.54 -6.19
C SER A 379 -23.76 -4.43 -7.42
N ARG A 380 -24.70 -5.37 -7.59
CA ARG A 380 -24.88 -6.17 -8.81
C ARG A 380 -24.95 -5.27 -10.05
N ALA A 381 -23.84 -5.13 -10.75
CA ALA A 381 -23.86 -5.10 -12.20
C ALA A 381 -23.98 -6.55 -12.66
N GLU A 382 -25.20 -7.07 -12.73
CA GLU A 382 -25.44 -8.38 -13.35
C GLU A 382 -24.78 -8.39 -14.74
N ASP A 383 -23.89 -9.36 -14.96
CA ASP A 383 -23.40 -9.79 -16.27
C ASP A 383 -22.49 -8.85 -17.09
N VAL A 384 -21.39 -8.34 -16.52
CA VAL A 384 -20.23 -7.95 -17.34
C VAL A 384 -19.24 -9.11 -17.45
N ALA A 385 -19.65 -10.05 -18.30
CA ALA A 385 -18.81 -10.97 -19.09
C ALA A 385 -17.96 -12.04 -18.35
N ALA A 386 -18.59 -13.20 -18.15
CA ALA A 386 -17.98 -14.53 -18.29
C ALA A 386 -16.96 -14.97 -17.22
N ARG A 387 -17.45 -15.30 -16.03
CA ARG A 387 -16.81 -16.31 -15.16
C ARG A 387 -17.11 -17.72 -15.66
N GLN A 388 -16.56 -18.04 -16.83
CA GLN A 388 -16.24 -19.37 -17.34
C GLN A 388 -15.69 -19.19 -18.76
N GLN A 389 -14.60 -18.43 -18.89
CA GLN A 389 -13.74 -18.61 -20.05
C GLN A 389 -12.77 -19.75 -19.73
N PRO A 390 -12.44 -20.62 -20.70
CA PRO A 390 -11.34 -21.57 -20.55
C PRO A 390 -10.12 -20.80 -20.08
N ILE A 391 -9.31 -21.39 -19.18
CA ILE A 391 -8.07 -20.78 -18.65
C ILE A 391 -7.27 -20.24 -19.83
N SER A 392 -7.41 -18.95 -20.11
CA SER A 392 -6.66 -18.31 -21.17
C SER A 392 -5.25 -18.18 -20.65
N MET A 393 -4.30 -18.82 -21.32
CA MET A 393 -2.87 -18.72 -21.00
C MET A 393 -2.29 -17.36 -21.40
N THR A 394 -3.12 -16.36 -21.69
CA THR A 394 -2.69 -15.01 -22.02
C THR A 394 -1.90 -14.46 -20.84
N LEU A 395 -0.65 -14.10 -21.11
CA LEU A 395 0.20 -13.41 -20.15
C LEU A 395 -0.05 -11.92 -20.27
N HIS A 396 -0.36 -11.30 -19.14
CA HIS A 396 -0.67 -9.90 -19.01
C HIS A 396 0.54 -9.14 -18.47
N ARG A 397 0.60 -7.86 -18.83
CA ARG A 397 1.47 -6.87 -18.18
C ARG A 397 0.58 -6.04 -17.28
N VAL A 398 0.94 -5.94 -16.01
CA VAL A 398 0.18 -5.20 -14.98
C VAL A 398 1.03 -4.08 -14.42
N VAL A 399 0.38 -2.97 -14.09
CA VAL A 399 0.91 -1.87 -13.30
C VAL A 399 0.32 -1.95 -11.90
N LEU A 400 1.18 -2.06 -10.90
CA LEU A 400 0.81 -2.10 -9.48
C LEU A 400 1.18 -0.75 -8.85
N HIS A 401 0.22 -0.06 -8.23
CA HIS A 401 0.40 1.28 -7.68
C HIS A 401 0.55 1.28 -6.16
N PHE A 402 1.38 2.18 -5.64
CA PHE A 402 1.72 2.29 -4.22
C PHE A 402 1.81 3.76 -3.79
N ASP A 403 1.59 4.03 -2.51
CA ASP A 403 1.85 5.33 -1.91
C ASP A 403 3.36 5.51 -1.69
N GLU A 404 3.99 6.34 -2.53
CA GLU A 404 5.42 6.63 -2.53
C GLU A 404 5.88 7.22 -1.19
N VAL A 405 5.00 7.93 -0.47
CA VAL A 405 5.37 8.58 0.80
C VAL A 405 5.66 7.57 1.90
N GLN A 406 5.07 6.38 1.82
CA GLN A 406 5.15 5.34 2.85
C GLN A 406 6.23 4.29 2.57
N VAL A 407 6.95 4.41 1.45
CA VAL A 407 7.94 3.42 1.01
C VAL A 407 9.35 3.99 1.03
N VAL A 408 10.31 3.16 1.43
CA VAL A 408 11.74 3.44 1.24
C VAL A 408 12.24 2.80 -0.06
N PRO A 409 13.39 3.22 -0.59
CA PRO A 409 13.95 2.61 -1.81
C PRO A 409 14.01 1.09 -1.73
N MET A 410 13.70 0.42 -2.84
CA MET A 410 13.60 -1.04 -3.00
C MET A 410 12.50 -1.75 -2.21
N GLN A 411 11.72 -1.06 -1.38
CA GLN A 411 10.69 -1.69 -0.57
C GLN A 411 9.57 -2.26 -1.44
N ILE A 412 9.14 -1.52 -2.48
CA ILE A 412 8.09 -1.98 -3.41
C ILE A 412 8.52 -3.28 -4.08
N GLU A 413 9.72 -3.31 -4.65
CA GLU A 413 10.27 -4.47 -5.34
C GLU A 413 10.35 -5.68 -4.40
N LYS A 414 10.89 -5.50 -3.19
CA LYS A 414 11.03 -6.59 -2.20
C LYS A 414 9.67 -7.14 -1.78
N GLU A 415 8.68 -6.28 -1.54
CA GLU A 415 7.35 -6.74 -1.13
C GLU A 415 6.61 -7.43 -2.28
N VAL A 416 6.68 -6.88 -3.49
CA VAL A 416 6.05 -7.43 -4.69
C VAL A 416 6.66 -8.78 -5.03
N PHE A 417 7.99 -8.90 -5.07
CA PHE A 417 8.66 -10.16 -5.41
C PHE A 417 8.33 -11.25 -4.38
N ARG A 418 8.28 -10.92 -3.09
CA ARG A 418 7.91 -11.89 -2.05
C ARG A 418 6.50 -12.46 -2.24
N ARG A 419 5.52 -11.69 -2.74
CA ARG A 419 4.15 -12.19 -3.04
C ARG A 419 4.14 -12.88 -4.39
N LEU A 420 4.82 -12.32 -5.37
CA LEU A 420 4.89 -12.85 -6.73
C LEU A 420 5.45 -14.29 -6.76
N LEU A 421 6.49 -14.57 -5.99
CA LEU A 421 7.08 -15.91 -5.87
C LEU A 421 6.13 -16.92 -5.20
N ARG A 422 5.13 -16.47 -4.41
CA ARG A 422 4.10 -17.35 -3.82
C ARG A 422 2.98 -17.66 -4.82
N VAL A 423 2.69 -16.73 -5.72
CA VAL A 423 1.61 -16.83 -6.70
C VAL A 423 2.03 -17.59 -7.96
N VAL A 424 3.28 -17.41 -8.39
CA VAL A 424 3.82 -18.04 -9.59
C VAL A 424 4.70 -19.23 -9.20
N PRO A 425 4.31 -20.48 -9.53
CA PRO A 425 5.11 -21.67 -9.25
C PRO A 425 6.51 -21.59 -9.87
N GLU A 426 7.51 -22.16 -9.20
CA GLU A 426 8.93 -22.05 -9.59
C GLU A 426 9.16 -22.35 -11.08
N TYR A 427 8.68 -23.50 -11.56
CA TYR A 427 8.82 -23.96 -12.96
C TYR A 427 8.07 -23.13 -14.02
N ARG A 428 7.33 -22.08 -13.61
CA ARG A 428 6.54 -21.19 -14.49
C ARG A 428 7.00 -19.74 -14.42
N ARG A 429 8.03 -19.43 -13.63
CA ARG A 429 8.54 -18.08 -13.48
C ARG A 429 9.39 -17.72 -14.68
N GLU A 430 8.79 -16.94 -15.57
CA GLU A 430 9.46 -16.19 -16.62
C GLU A 430 8.85 -14.78 -16.59
N LEU A 431 9.27 -14.00 -15.59
CA LEU A 431 8.64 -12.73 -15.23
C LEU A 431 9.62 -11.59 -15.45
N THR A 432 9.11 -10.43 -15.84
CA THR A 432 9.88 -9.20 -15.86
C THR A 432 9.24 -8.16 -14.97
N ALA A 433 10.06 -7.33 -14.33
CA ALA A 433 9.59 -6.25 -13.48
C ALA A 433 10.45 -4.99 -13.58
N THR A 434 9.79 -3.85 -13.53
CA THR A 434 10.45 -2.53 -13.44
C THR A 434 9.70 -1.64 -12.50
N ALA A 435 10.39 -1.14 -11.48
CA ALA A 435 9.89 -0.03 -10.69
C ALA A 435 9.82 1.22 -11.57
N ALA A 436 8.62 1.77 -11.68
CA ALA A 436 8.28 2.93 -12.46
C ALA A 436 7.74 3.96 -11.47
N PHE A 437 8.42 5.09 -11.28
CA PHE A 437 7.82 6.16 -10.50
C PHE A 437 6.82 6.86 -11.42
N SER A 438 5.53 6.84 -11.05
CA SER A 438 4.52 7.57 -11.82
C SER A 438 4.97 9.03 -11.88
N PRO A 439 4.75 9.75 -12.99
CA PRO A 439 5.01 11.17 -13.03
C PRO A 439 4.30 11.83 -11.85
N SER A 440 5.11 12.22 -10.87
CA SER A 440 4.63 12.93 -9.68
C SER A 440 3.76 14.11 -10.12
N THR A 441 2.87 14.54 -9.23
CA THR A 441 1.90 15.62 -9.50
C THR A 441 2.51 16.87 -10.16
N TRP A 442 3.82 17.13 -9.99
CA TRP A 442 4.53 18.20 -10.70
C TRP A 442 4.67 17.99 -12.23
N GLU A 443 4.94 16.77 -12.71
CA GLU A 443 5.05 16.48 -14.16
C GLU A 443 3.71 16.55 -14.85
N MET A 444 2.66 16.08 -14.17
CA MET A 444 1.27 16.20 -14.60
C MET A 444 0.84 17.66 -14.71
N ASN A 445 1.17 18.48 -13.71
CA ASN A 445 0.91 19.93 -13.72
C ASN A 445 1.67 20.64 -14.84
N ARG A 446 2.92 20.25 -15.12
CA ARG A 446 3.71 20.80 -16.23
C ARG A 446 3.11 20.46 -17.60
N ALA A 447 2.42 19.32 -17.72
CA ALA A 447 1.71 18.91 -18.91
C ALA A 447 0.29 19.54 -19.05
N GLY A 448 -0.17 20.28 -18.03
CA GLY A 448 -1.48 20.94 -18.03
C GLY A 448 -2.67 19.98 -18.00
N LEU A 449 -2.49 18.74 -17.55
CA LEU A 449 -3.55 17.73 -17.48
C LEU A 449 -4.02 17.56 -16.04
N SER A 450 -5.32 17.64 -15.81
CA SER A 450 -5.92 17.30 -14.53
C SER A 450 -5.89 15.79 -14.25
N PRO A 451 -5.87 15.35 -12.98
CA PRO A 451 -5.93 13.92 -12.65
C PRO A 451 -7.09 13.17 -13.31
N ALA A 452 -8.23 13.85 -13.49
CA ALA A 452 -9.40 13.29 -14.16
C ALA A 452 -9.19 13.12 -15.69
N GLU A 453 -8.53 14.05 -16.36
CA GLU A 453 -8.17 13.90 -17.78
C GLU A 453 -7.15 12.78 -17.99
N ILE A 454 -6.24 12.59 -17.03
CA ILE A 454 -5.26 11.50 -17.08
C ILE A 454 -5.98 10.17 -16.89
N ALA A 455 -6.87 10.06 -15.90
CA ALA A 455 -7.69 8.88 -15.72
C ALA A 455 -8.49 8.54 -16.99
N LEU A 456 -9.22 9.50 -17.55
CA LEU A 456 -9.97 9.29 -18.80
C LEU A 456 -9.09 8.76 -19.94
N LYS A 457 -7.86 9.25 -20.07
CA LYS A 457 -6.91 8.78 -21.09
C LYS A 457 -6.39 7.37 -20.79
N VAL A 458 -6.11 7.06 -19.53
CA VAL A 458 -5.63 5.74 -19.09
C VAL A 458 -6.67 4.66 -19.41
N PHE A 459 -7.93 4.92 -19.07
CA PHE A 459 -9.03 4.00 -19.31
C PHE A 459 -9.65 4.14 -20.72
N ASP A 460 -9.03 4.90 -21.63
CA ASP A 460 -9.52 5.10 -23.01
C ASP A 460 -9.36 3.80 -23.85
N GLY A 461 -10.43 3.01 -23.94
CA GLY A 461 -10.57 1.75 -24.71
C GLY A 461 -11.13 0.61 -23.85
N ALA A 462 -12.04 -0.20 -24.40
CA ALA A 462 -12.67 -1.32 -23.70
C ALA A 462 -11.67 -2.47 -23.47
N GLY A 463 -11.63 -3.01 -22.25
CA GLY A 463 -11.03 -4.33 -21.99
C GLY A 463 -9.79 -4.38 -21.11
N LEU A 464 -9.53 -3.40 -20.25
CA LEU A 464 -8.62 -3.64 -19.13
C LEU A 464 -9.39 -4.44 -18.07
N ARG A 465 -8.77 -5.49 -17.50
CA ARG A 465 -9.30 -6.07 -16.26
C ARG A 465 -8.99 -5.11 -15.13
N GLU A 466 -10.01 -4.39 -14.68
CA GLU A 466 -9.82 -3.22 -13.84
C GLU A 466 -9.85 -3.56 -12.35
N GLY A 467 -8.71 -3.38 -11.68
CA GLY A 467 -8.69 -3.27 -10.21
C GLY A 467 -9.05 -1.86 -9.72
N LEU A 468 -9.23 -0.90 -10.63
CA LEU A 468 -9.44 0.54 -10.39
C LEU A 468 -10.38 1.13 -11.44
N SER A 469 -11.37 1.92 -11.03
CA SER A 469 -12.26 2.68 -11.93
C SER A 469 -11.65 4.03 -12.34
N VAL A 470 -12.22 4.69 -13.36
CA VAL A 470 -11.79 6.05 -13.76
C VAL A 470 -11.78 7.02 -12.56
N PRO A 471 -12.83 7.09 -11.72
CA PRO A 471 -12.80 7.92 -10.52
C PRO A 471 -11.77 7.46 -9.48
N GLY A 472 -11.67 6.16 -9.20
CA GLY A 472 -10.72 5.62 -8.23
C GLY A 472 -9.27 5.98 -8.58
N PHE A 473 -8.89 5.84 -9.85
CA PHE A 473 -7.56 6.21 -10.33
C PHE A 473 -7.32 7.74 -10.31
N ALA A 474 -8.30 8.55 -10.72
CA ALA A 474 -8.19 10.00 -10.64
C ALA A 474 -8.01 10.48 -9.19
N ASN A 475 -8.73 9.86 -8.27
CA ASN A 475 -8.63 10.14 -6.84
C ASN A 475 -7.30 9.65 -6.25
N MET A 476 -6.82 8.48 -6.66
CA MET A 476 -5.51 7.94 -6.26
C MET A 476 -4.39 8.93 -6.60
N ILE A 477 -4.36 9.44 -7.83
CA ILE A 477 -3.37 10.47 -8.26
C ILE A 477 -3.54 11.78 -7.49
N ARG A 478 -4.76 12.14 -7.11
CA ARG A 478 -5.05 13.38 -6.39
C ARG A 478 -4.56 13.32 -4.94
N GLN A 479 -4.71 12.17 -4.30
CA GLN A 479 -4.48 12.00 -2.87
C GLN A 479 -3.05 11.58 -2.55
N TYR A 480 -2.44 10.74 -3.39
CA TYR A 480 -1.16 10.11 -3.10
C TYR A 480 -0.08 10.56 -4.06
N ASN A 481 1.18 10.50 -3.61
CA ASN A 481 2.30 10.49 -4.53
C ASN A 481 2.46 9.04 -5.00
N VAL A 482 2.21 8.76 -6.28
CA VAL A 482 2.04 7.38 -6.75
C VAL A 482 3.35 6.82 -7.26
N ALA A 483 3.86 5.77 -6.62
CA ALA A 483 4.87 4.91 -7.21
C ALA A 483 4.19 3.72 -7.91
N ALA A 484 4.84 3.17 -8.92
CA ALA A 484 4.35 2.00 -9.61
C ALA A 484 5.45 0.95 -9.81
N ILE A 485 5.05 -0.29 -10.01
CA ILE A 485 5.91 -1.34 -10.57
C ILE A 485 5.14 -2.04 -11.66
N VAL A 486 5.78 -2.19 -12.82
CA VAL A 486 5.21 -2.88 -13.95
C VAL A 486 5.73 -4.30 -13.95
N VAL A 487 4.83 -5.28 -13.91
CA VAL A 487 5.17 -6.71 -13.92
C VAL A 487 4.57 -7.37 -15.16
N ALA A 488 5.35 -8.15 -15.90
CA ALA A 488 4.87 -8.93 -17.03
C ALA A 488 5.07 -10.44 -16.81
N GLY A 489 4.26 -11.25 -17.48
CA GLY A 489 4.31 -12.71 -17.41
C GLY A 489 3.26 -13.33 -16.47
N LEU A 490 2.19 -12.60 -16.13
CA LEU A 490 1.13 -13.10 -15.25
C LEU A 490 -0.08 -13.59 -16.03
N THR A 491 -0.61 -14.75 -15.68
CA THR A 491 -1.97 -15.10 -16.11
C THR A 491 -3.00 -14.25 -15.37
N ALA A 492 -4.21 -14.14 -15.91
CA ALA A 492 -5.31 -13.46 -15.25
C ALA A 492 -5.60 -13.93 -13.81
N SER A 493 -5.53 -15.24 -13.56
CA SER A 493 -5.74 -15.80 -12.21
C SER A 493 -4.63 -15.36 -11.26
N GLN A 494 -3.38 -15.42 -11.71
CA GLN A 494 -2.22 -15.01 -10.93
C GLN A 494 -2.22 -13.51 -10.65
N LEU A 495 -2.68 -12.69 -11.60
CA LEU A 495 -2.87 -11.28 -11.39
C LEU A 495 -3.87 -11.03 -10.24
N GLN A 496 -5.01 -11.72 -10.27
CA GLN A 496 -6.00 -11.60 -9.20
C GLN A 496 -5.42 -12.01 -7.84
N ASP A 497 -4.77 -13.17 -7.78
CA ASP A 497 -4.15 -13.68 -6.54
C ASP A 497 -3.07 -12.73 -6.00
N LEU A 498 -2.26 -12.14 -6.89
CA LEU A 498 -1.25 -11.16 -6.53
C LEU A 498 -1.88 -9.87 -6.00
N ASN A 499 -2.87 -9.34 -6.69
CA ASN A 499 -3.58 -8.13 -6.28
C ASN A 499 -4.25 -8.32 -4.91
N ASP A 500 -4.87 -9.47 -4.66
CA ASP A 500 -5.51 -9.80 -3.39
C ASP A 500 -4.49 -9.94 -2.25
N LEU A 501 -3.34 -10.60 -2.50
CA LEU A 501 -2.26 -10.68 -1.51
C LEU A 501 -1.64 -9.32 -1.19
N LEU A 502 -1.47 -8.45 -2.19
CA LEU A 502 -0.95 -7.10 -1.97
C LEU A 502 -1.93 -6.26 -1.16
N ARG A 503 -3.24 -6.32 -1.48
CA ARG A 503 -4.29 -5.64 -0.68
C ARG A 503 -4.35 -6.11 0.77
N LEU A 504 -4.09 -7.39 1.02
CA LEU A 504 -4.13 -7.98 2.35
C LEU A 504 -2.87 -7.69 3.18
N ASP A 505 -1.70 -7.71 2.55
CA ASP A 505 -0.43 -7.69 3.26
C ASP A 505 0.25 -6.30 3.30
N ILE A 506 -0.24 -5.31 2.52
CA ILE A 506 0.45 -4.04 2.30
C ILE A 506 -0.52 -2.86 2.37
N ASP A 507 -0.41 -2.07 3.45
CA ASP A 507 -1.29 -0.92 3.71
C ASP A 507 -1.11 0.22 2.69
N TYR A 508 0.09 0.35 2.10
CA TYR A 508 0.41 1.37 1.11
C TYR A 508 0.22 0.91 -0.35
N TYR A 509 -0.48 -0.21 -0.58
CA TYR A 509 -0.86 -0.66 -1.92
C TYR A 509 -2.16 0.00 -2.38
N LEU A 510 -2.15 0.66 -3.54
CA LEU A 510 -3.25 1.50 -4.02
C LEU A 510 -4.09 0.82 -5.11
N GLY A 511 -3.57 -0.21 -5.78
CA GLY A 511 -4.33 -1.01 -6.74
C GLY A 511 -3.59 -1.38 -8.03
N ALA A 512 -4.23 -2.26 -8.82
CA ALA A 512 -3.69 -2.78 -10.07
C ALA A 512 -4.45 -2.22 -11.29
N LEU A 513 -3.70 -2.07 -12.37
CA LEU A 513 -4.19 -1.70 -13.70
C LEU A 513 -3.51 -2.58 -14.75
N GLU A 514 -4.25 -3.08 -15.72
CA GLU A 514 -3.65 -3.78 -16.85
C GLU A 514 -2.95 -2.78 -17.81
N TYR A 515 -1.74 -3.12 -18.26
CA TYR A 515 -0.98 -2.29 -19.19
C TYR A 515 -1.36 -2.62 -20.63
N SER A 516 -1.76 -1.60 -21.40
CA SER A 516 -1.95 -1.70 -22.85
C SER A 516 -0.84 -0.95 -23.59
N GLN A 517 -0.07 -1.66 -24.40
CA GLN A 517 0.99 -1.06 -25.22
C GLN A 517 0.44 -0.12 -26.30
N ASP A 518 -0.81 -0.31 -26.73
CA ASP A 518 -1.42 0.45 -27.82
C ASP A 518 -1.81 1.86 -27.35
N LYS A 519 -2.00 2.06 -26.04
CA LYS A 519 -2.36 3.34 -25.44
C LYS A 519 -1.11 4.20 -25.22
N SER A 520 -1.03 5.33 -25.93
CA SER A 520 0.10 6.26 -25.83
C SER A 520 0.33 6.81 -24.41
N ILE A 521 -0.72 6.95 -23.61
CA ILE A 521 -0.60 7.39 -22.22
C ILE A 521 0.00 6.30 -21.33
N HIS A 522 -0.30 5.01 -21.55
CA HIS A 522 0.32 3.92 -20.80
C HIS A 522 1.81 3.86 -21.08
N ARG A 523 2.20 4.00 -22.35
CA ARG A 523 3.61 4.10 -22.73
C ARG A 523 4.29 5.26 -22.01
N ARG A 524 3.68 6.45 -22.04
CA ARG A 524 4.23 7.64 -21.37
C ARG A 524 4.38 7.48 -19.85
N LEU A 525 3.43 6.82 -19.18
CA LEU A 525 3.41 6.72 -17.73
C LEU A 525 4.22 5.53 -17.18
N TYR A 526 4.36 4.45 -17.95
CA TYR A 526 4.80 3.15 -17.42
C TYR A 526 5.86 2.44 -18.27
N GLU A 527 6.25 2.99 -19.43
CA GLU A 527 7.27 2.37 -20.27
C GLU A 527 8.67 2.82 -19.85
N TYR A 528 9.23 2.06 -18.90
CA TYR A 528 10.60 2.16 -18.46
C TYR A 528 11.39 0.91 -18.88
N PRO A 529 12.74 1.01 -19.02
CA PRO A 529 13.57 -0.15 -19.31
C PRO A 529 13.35 -1.27 -18.30
N THR A 530 13.29 -2.53 -18.77
CA THR A 530 13.18 -3.69 -17.89
C THR A 530 14.38 -3.72 -16.94
N LYS A 531 14.16 -3.75 -15.63
CA LYS A 531 15.23 -3.76 -14.62
C LYS A 531 15.48 -5.14 -14.04
N TYR A 532 14.43 -5.93 -13.87
CA TYR A 532 14.51 -7.24 -13.24
C TYR A 532 13.89 -8.30 -14.13
N LYS A 533 14.55 -9.46 -14.18
CA LYS A 533 14.05 -10.68 -14.83
C LYS A 533 14.15 -11.83 -13.83
N ILE A 534 13.02 -12.46 -13.54
CA ILE A 534 12.91 -13.57 -12.60
C ILE A 534 12.68 -14.83 -13.41
N VAL A 535 13.63 -15.76 -13.33
CA VAL A 535 13.61 -17.05 -14.04
C VAL A 535 13.73 -18.15 -13.00
N GLU A 536 12.72 -19.00 -12.89
CA GLU A 536 12.68 -20.07 -11.90
C GLU A 536 12.98 -19.59 -10.46
N ARG A 537 14.18 -19.85 -9.95
CA ARG A 537 14.60 -19.47 -8.60
C ARG A 537 15.60 -18.31 -8.58
N ASP A 538 15.89 -17.73 -9.74
CA ASP A 538 17.02 -16.83 -9.95
C ASP A 538 16.53 -15.42 -10.29
N LEU A 539 17.29 -14.41 -9.86
CA LEU A 539 17.07 -13.01 -10.19
C LEU A 539 18.20 -12.50 -11.07
N ARG A 540 17.84 -12.00 -12.26
CA ARG A 540 18.75 -11.28 -13.16
C ARG A 540 18.44 -9.79 -13.11
N ILE A 541 19.43 -9.00 -12.75
CA ILE A 541 19.34 -7.53 -12.77
C ILE A 541 19.87 -7.05 -14.13
N LEU A 542 18.99 -6.44 -14.91
CA LEU A 542 19.29 -6.07 -16.28
C LEU A 542 19.98 -4.71 -16.36
N TYR A 543 21.05 -4.63 -17.14
CA TYR A 543 21.78 -3.39 -17.43
C TYR A 543 21.98 -3.20 -18.95
N SER A 544 22.27 -1.98 -19.39
CA SER A 544 22.75 -1.73 -20.75
C SER A 544 24.23 -1.38 -20.75
N ALA A 545 24.93 -1.61 -21.87
CA ALA A 545 26.34 -1.26 -22.02
C ALA A 545 26.59 0.25 -21.75
N ALA A 546 25.60 1.10 -22.02
CA ALA A 546 25.67 2.53 -21.71
C ALA A 546 25.68 2.81 -20.20
N ASP A 547 24.97 2.04 -19.38
CA ASP A 547 24.96 2.20 -17.92
C ASP A 547 26.37 2.06 -17.33
N VAL A 548 27.20 1.21 -17.94
CA VAL A 548 28.61 0.96 -17.55
C VAL A 548 29.55 2.00 -18.18
N ALA A 549 29.28 2.46 -19.40
CA ALA A 549 30.17 3.35 -20.14
C ALA A 549 30.24 4.80 -19.59
N PHE A 550 29.18 5.28 -18.95
CA PHE A 550 29.09 6.66 -18.42
C PHE A 550 29.22 6.76 -16.89
N SER A 551 29.32 5.62 -16.22
CA SER A 551 29.55 5.50 -14.77
C SER A 551 31.05 5.29 -14.52
N ASN A 552 31.68 6.11 -13.67
CA ASN A 552 33.05 5.83 -13.19
C ASN A 552 33.09 4.69 -12.17
N ASP A 553 31.92 4.21 -11.73
CA ASP A 553 31.77 3.08 -10.81
C ASP A 553 31.41 1.83 -11.61
N GLU A 554 32.10 0.71 -11.37
CA GLU A 554 31.66 -0.62 -11.81
C GLU A 554 30.21 -0.87 -11.32
N LEU A 555 29.45 -1.72 -12.03
CA LEU A 555 28.09 -2.08 -11.62
C LEU A 555 28.09 -2.41 -10.12
N PRO A 556 27.29 -1.70 -9.29
CA PRO A 556 27.58 -1.68 -7.87
C PRO A 556 27.17 -3.00 -7.22
N ASP A 557 28.14 -3.64 -6.54
CA ASP A 557 27.96 -4.94 -5.88
C ASP A 557 26.92 -4.88 -4.75
N ASP A 558 26.67 -3.69 -4.19
CA ASP A 558 25.72 -3.46 -3.10
C ASP A 558 24.30 -3.91 -3.44
N LEU A 559 23.86 -3.75 -4.70
CA LEU A 559 22.53 -4.15 -5.15
C LEU A 559 22.38 -5.67 -5.25
N ILE A 560 23.43 -6.36 -5.70
CA ILE A 560 23.49 -7.83 -5.74
C ILE A 560 23.48 -8.37 -4.32
N ASP A 561 24.30 -7.80 -3.44
CA ASP A 561 24.34 -8.14 -2.02
C ASP A 561 22.97 -7.92 -1.38
N ASP A 562 22.34 -6.77 -1.57
CA ASP A 562 21.03 -6.44 -1.00
C ASP A 562 19.95 -7.47 -1.34
N TRP A 563 19.93 -7.95 -2.58
CA TRP A 563 19.00 -8.99 -3.02
C TRP A 563 19.38 -10.36 -2.48
N THR A 564 20.66 -10.70 -2.46
CA THR A 564 21.17 -11.96 -1.90
C THR A 564 20.80 -12.10 -0.42
N HIS A 565 20.91 -11.02 0.35
CA HIS A 565 20.52 -10.97 1.77
C HIS A 565 19.02 -11.20 2.01
N THR A 566 18.16 -10.99 1.00
CA THR A 566 16.71 -11.27 1.16
C THR A 566 16.39 -12.76 1.28
N GLY A 567 17.26 -13.64 0.75
CA GLY A 567 17.03 -15.07 0.66
C GLY A 567 15.85 -15.48 -0.21
N LEU A 568 15.34 -14.58 -1.07
CA LEU A 568 14.21 -14.86 -1.96
C LEU A 568 14.61 -15.67 -3.19
N PHE A 569 15.88 -15.59 -3.60
CA PHE A 569 16.41 -16.18 -4.83
C PHE A 569 17.63 -17.06 -4.53
N SER A 570 17.84 -18.09 -5.35
CA SER A 570 19.01 -18.98 -5.27
C SER A 570 20.28 -18.28 -5.75
N THR A 571 20.17 -17.52 -6.84
CA THR A 571 21.24 -16.71 -7.41
C THR A 571 20.73 -15.32 -7.76
N VAL A 572 21.63 -14.34 -7.70
CA VAL A 572 21.39 -12.95 -8.10
C VAL A 572 22.58 -12.49 -8.92
N GLU A 573 22.36 -12.11 -10.18
CA GLU A 573 23.44 -11.77 -11.11
C GLU A 573 23.07 -10.58 -12.00
N TRP A 574 24.08 -9.89 -12.51
CA TRP A 574 23.92 -8.90 -13.57
C TRP A 574 23.80 -9.60 -14.94
N GLU A 575 22.84 -9.16 -15.77
CA GLU A 575 22.66 -9.63 -17.15
C GLU A 575 22.54 -8.43 -18.09
N GLU A 576 23.36 -8.37 -19.13
CA GLU A 576 23.21 -7.33 -20.15
C GLU A 576 21.91 -7.56 -20.93
N ASP A 577 21.13 -6.51 -21.18
CA ASP A 577 20.04 -6.51 -22.15
C ASP A 577 20.58 -6.00 -23.52
N PRO A 578 20.84 -6.90 -24.48
CA PRO A 578 21.50 -6.50 -25.73
C PRO A 578 20.63 -5.62 -26.63
N GLU A 579 19.30 -5.71 -26.50
CA GLU A 579 18.37 -4.85 -27.23
C GLU A 579 18.37 -3.44 -26.65
N ARG A 580 18.40 -3.33 -25.32
CA ARG A 580 18.55 -2.05 -24.64
C ARG A 580 19.93 -1.42 -24.92
N SER A 581 21.02 -2.18 -24.85
CA SER A 581 22.37 -1.69 -25.19
C SER A 581 22.42 -1.07 -26.59
N ARG A 582 21.91 -1.76 -27.60
CA ARG A 582 21.85 -1.24 -28.98
C ARG A 582 21.03 0.05 -29.10
N ARG A 583 19.94 0.16 -28.35
CA ARG A 583 19.07 1.36 -28.36
C ARG A 583 19.76 2.55 -27.70
N ASP A 584 20.33 2.33 -26.52
CA ASP A 584 21.01 3.37 -25.74
C ASP A 584 22.28 3.85 -26.49
N GLU A 585 23.02 2.96 -27.14
CA GLU A 585 24.14 3.32 -28.02
C GLU A 585 23.70 4.16 -29.23
N ALA A 586 22.58 3.80 -29.86
CA ALA A 586 22.04 4.55 -30.99
C ALA A 586 21.54 5.93 -30.56
N GLU A 587 20.96 6.06 -29.36
CA GLU A 587 20.56 7.34 -28.78
C GLU A 587 21.77 8.20 -28.40
N ALA A 588 22.77 7.62 -27.72
CA ALA A 588 24.02 8.30 -27.39
C ALA A 588 24.73 8.81 -28.66
N ARG A 589 24.74 8.02 -29.73
CA ARG A 589 25.28 8.44 -31.04
C ARG A 589 24.51 9.63 -31.61
N ARG A 590 23.18 9.59 -31.59
CA ARG A 590 22.34 10.72 -32.04
C ARG A 590 22.58 11.99 -31.22
N ILE A 591 22.73 11.86 -29.91
CA ILE A 591 23.06 12.99 -29.03
C ILE A 591 24.44 13.55 -29.39
N LEU A 592 25.45 12.70 -29.55
CA LEU A 592 26.79 13.14 -29.96
C LEU A 592 26.79 13.82 -31.34
N GLU A 593 26.01 13.34 -32.29
CA GLU A 593 25.81 13.98 -33.61
C GLU A 593 25.08 15.33 -33.51
N MET A 594 24.20 15.54 -32.51
CA MET A 594 23.61 16.85 -32.23
C MET A 594 24.59 17.83 -31.57
N PHE A 595 25.64 17.33 -30.91
CA PHE A 595 26.64 18.13 -30.19
C PHE A 595 28.01 18.22 -30.89
N THR A 596 28.20 17.61 -32.06
CA THR A 596 29.37 17.89 -32.91
C THR A 596 29.36 19.38 -33.29
N PRO A 597 30.36 20.17 -32.86
CA PRO A 597 30.39 21.59 -33.17
C PRO A 597 30.61 21.77 -34.68
N TYR A 598 29.83 22.66 -35.29
CA TYR A 598 30.22 23.32 -36.53
C TYR A 598 31.65 23.87 -36.33
N GLY A 599 32.65 23.26 -36.97
CA GLY A 599 34.02 23.77 -36.91
C GLY A 599 35.13 22.72 -37.05
N GLU A 600 35.14 21.95 -38.13
CA GLU A 600 36.40 21.82 -38.86
C GLU A 600 36.36 22.93 -39.93
N ASP A 601 37.04 24.04 -39.66
CA ASP A 601 37.35 24.99 -40.73
C ASP A 601 38.18 24.22 -41.77
N PRO A 602 37.85 24.30 -43.08
CA PRO A 602 38.69 23.71 -44.10
C PRO A 602 40.09 24.32 -43.97
N ALA A 603 41.12 23.46 -43.98
CA ALA A 603 42.51 23.87 -43.83
C ALA A 603 42.77 25.16 -44.64
N PRO A 604 43.35 26.21 -44.03
CA PRO A 604 43.68 27.41 -44.76
C PRO A 604 44.59 27.01 -45.93
N PRO A 605 44.38 27.57 -47.15
CA PRO A 605 45.27 27.28 -48.25
C PRO A 605 46.69 27.67 -47.83
N PRO A 606 47.71 26.87 -48.18
CA PRO A 606 49.05 27.11 -47.70
C PRO A 606 49.49 28.50 -48.13
N THR A 607 49.82 29.35 -47.15
CA THR A 607 50.55 30.58 -47.36
C THR A 607 52.00 30.18 -47.61
N ASP A 608 52.43 30.28 -48.87
CA ASP A 608 53.83 30.21 -49.25
C ASP A 608 54.59 31.37 -48.57
N GLU A 609 55.24 31.11 -47.45
CA GLU A 609 56.51 31.76 -47.13
C GLU A 609 57.63 30.84 -47.59
N LEU A 610 58.35 31.26 -48.62
CA LEU A 610 59.80 31.09 -48.65
C LEU A 610 60.42 32.47 -48.89
N MET A 611 60.93 33.04 -47.80
CA MET A 611 62.16 33.80 -47.89
C MET A 611 63.26 32.82 -48.33
N ASP A 612 63.75 32.98 -49.56
CA ASP A 612 65.18 32.84 -49.80
C ASP A 612 65.78 34.24 -49.71
N GLU A 613 66.60 34.48 -48.68
CA GLU A 613 67.67 35.47 -48.76
C GLU A 613 68.99 34.70 -48.99
N PRO A 614 69.98 35.24 -49.71
CA PRO A 614 69.94 36.00 -50.95
C PRO A 614 70.85 35.33 -52.02
N GLY A 615 70.31 35.13 -53.22
CA GLY A 615 71.06 34.74 -54.42
C GLY A 615 70.55 33.43 -55.02
N ASP A 616 69.61 33.59 -55.96
CA ASP A 616 68.98 32.58 -56.84
C ASP A 616 69.89 31.36 -56.97
N PRO A 617 69.57 30.14 -56.50
CA PRO A 617 68.87 29.14 -57.33
C PRO A 617 68.41 27.89 -56.45
N PRO A 618 68.62 26.58 -56.79
CA PRO A 618 67.52 25.62 -56.72
C PRO A 618 67.78 24.32 -55.93
N THR A 619 66.69 23.54 -55.85
CA THR A 619 66.60 22.06 -55.95
C THR A 619 67.29 21.12 -54.96
N LEU A 620 66.40 20.24 -54.45
CA LEU A 620 66.57 18.84 -54.04
C LEU A 620 67.20 18.69 -52.65
N TRP A 621 66.50 18.11 -51.67
CA TRP A 621 65.88 16.78 -51.70
C TRP A 621 64.53 16.67 -51.01
#